data_AF-A0A2N6G6Y8-F1
#
_entry.id   AF-A0A2N6G6Y8-F1
#
_cell.length_a   1.000
_cell.length_b   1.000
_cell.length_c   1.000
_cell.angle_alpha   90.00
_cell.angle_beta   90.00
_cell.angle_gamma   90.00
#
_symmetry.space_group_name_H-M   'P 1'
#
loop_
_entity.id
_entity.type
_entity.pdbx_description
1 polymer ?
#
loop_
_entity_poly.entity_id
_entity_poly.type
_entity_poly.pdbx_seq_one_letter_code
_entity_poly.pdbx_strand_id
1 'polypeptide(L)'
;MKLIRNLLMASAVTGVLASSALANADLVAQGEKIFNTKNLGNCLACHAVNGKEINGPGSMGPKLSGLTYWDEQTLYDTVFDIYSARGITNTSMPSFGKSGWLSDSQIKAVVAYLKTVK
;
A
#
# COMPACT_ATOMS: atom_id res chain seq x y z
N MET A 1 -0.18 -23.67 62.97
CA MET A 1 -0.40 -24.76 62.00
C MET A 1 -0.82 -24.14 60.69
N LYS A 2 -0.08 -24.45 59.60
CA LYS A 2 -0.57 -24.63 58.22
C LYS A 2 -1.33 -23.47 57.56
N LEU A 3 -1.03 -22.98 56.35
CA LEU A 3 -0.19 -23.43 55.25
C LEU A 3 -0.13 -22.25 54.25
N ILE A 4 1.04 -22.12 53.64
CA ILE A 4 1.37 -21.38 52.41
C ILE A 4 0.23 -21.38 51.38
N ARG A 5 -0.05 -20.24 50.74
CA ARG A 5 -0.41 -20.24 49.31
C ARG A 5 -0.05 -18.94 48.59
N ASN A 6 1.22 -18.88 48.17
CA ASN A 6 1.58 -18.24 46.91
C ASN A 6 0.66 -18.80 45.81
N LEU A 7 -0.06 -17.96 45.08
CA LEU A 7 -0.62 -18.35 43.80
C LEU A 7 -0.56 -17.18 42.81
N LEU A 8 0.57 -17.19 42.08
CA LEU A 8 0.66 -16.96 40.64
C LEU A 8 0.18 -15.60 40.12
N MET A 9 1.12 -14.67 40.09
CA MET A 9 1.28 -13.75 38.96
C MET A 9 1.40 -14.61 37.68
N ALA A 10 0.31 -14.74 36.92
CA ALA A 10 0.31 -15.43 35.64
C ALA A 10 -0.23 -14.48 34.56
N SER A 11 0.70 -14.10 33.69
CA SER A 11 0.51 -13.83 32.26
C SER A 11 -0.52 -12.79 31.83
N ALA A 12 -0.01 -11.62 31.49
CA ALA A 12 -0.53 -10.83 30.37
C ALA A 12 0.63 -10.48 29.43
N VAL A 13 1.17 -11.49 28.75
CA VAL A 13 2.05 -11.29 27.57
C VAL A 13 1.36 -11.98 26.40
N THR A 14 0.30 -11.37 25.89
CA THR A 14 -0.37 -11.84 24.66
C THR A 14 -1.03 -10.65 23.98
N GLY A 15 -0.22 -9.69 23.52
CA GLY A 15 -0.73 -8.48 22.84
C GLY A 15 0.03 -8.05 21.58
N VAL A 16 1.20 -8.62 21.29
CA VAL A 16 2.11 -8.03 20.29
C VAL A 16 1.81 -8.44 18.83
N LEU A 17 1.08 -9.54 18.61
CA LEU A 17 0.81 -10.04 17.24
C LEU A 17 -0.36 -9.33 16.53
N ALA A 18 -1.31 -8.75 17.26
CA ALA A 18 -2.46 -8.08 16.65
C ALA A 18 -2.09 -6.72 16.02
N SER A 19 -1.10 -6.03 16.59
CA SER A 19 -0.75 -4.65 16.19
C SER A 19 -0.16 -4.56 14.79
N SER A 20 0.63 -5.54 14.35
CA SER A 20 1.29 -5.51 13.03
C SER A 20 0.31 -5.80 11.89
N ALA A 21 -0.66 -6.70 12.08
CA ALA A 21 -1.68 -6.99 11.09
C ALA A 21 -2.64 -5.81 10.90
N LEU A 22 -3.05 -5.16 12.00
CA LEU A 22 -3.89 -3.96 11.97
C LEU A 22 -3.16 -2.78 11.31
N ALA A 23 -1.89 -2.54 11.66
CA ALA A 23 -1.08 -1.51 11.03
C ALA A 23 -0.93 -1.70 9.51
N ASN A 24 -0.85 -2.96 9.04
CA ASN A 24 -0.84 -3.26 7.60
C ASN A 24 -2.20 -2.98 6.94
N ALA A 25 -3.32 -3.33 7.59
CA ALA A 25 -4.66 -3.06 7.07
C ALA A 25 -4.92 -1.54 6.94
N ASP A 26 -4.53 -0.76 7.94
CA ASP A 26 -4.66 0.70 7.91
C ASP A 26 -3.80 1.32 6.80
N LEU A 27 -2.61 0.79 6.57
CA LEU A 27 -1.72 1.26 5.51
C LEU A 27 -2.29 0.95 4.12
N VAL A 28 -2.85 -0.24 3.92
CA VAL A 28 -3.57 -0.62 2.69
C VAL A 28 -4.77 0.30 2.45
N ALA A 29 -5.58 0.57 3.47
CA ALA A 29 -6.73 1.46 3.36
C ALA A 29 -6.32 2.91 3.02
N GLN A 30 -5.22 3.39 3.59
CA GLN A 30 -4.64 4.69 3.21
C GLN A 30 -4.18 4.71 1.75
N GLY A 31 -3.54 3.62 1.29
CA GLY A 31 -3.13 3.46 -0.09
C GLY A 31 -4.29 3.48 -1.07
N GLU A 32 -5.37 2.76 -0.73
CA GLU A 32 -6.60 2.74 -1.51
C GLU A 32 -7.25 4.12 -1.57
N LYS A 33 -7.28 4.86 -0.46
CA LYS A 33 -7.77 6.25 -0.44
C LYS A 33 -6.95 7.15 -1.38
N ILE A 34 -5.62 7.06 -1.34
CA ILE A 34 -4.74 7.83 -2.22
C ILE A 34 -4.96 7.46 -3.69
N PHE A 35 -5.08 6.16 -3.98
CA PHE A 35 -5.37 5.62 -5.32
C PHE A 35 -6.65 6.21 -5.91
N ASN A 36 -7.68 6.37 -5.07
CA ASN A 36 -9.02 6.78 -5.50
C ASN A 36 -9.30 8.30 -5.41
N THR A 37 -8.39 9.11 -4.86
CA THR A 37 -8.65 10.54 -4.61
C THR A 37 -8.04 11.43 -5.69
N LYS A 38 -8.87 12.26 -6.34
CA LYS A 38 -8.48 13.18 -7.42
C LYS A 38 -7.33 14.13 -7.08
N ASN A 39 -7.31 14.65 -5.86
CA ASN A 39 -6.28 15.58 -5.38
C ASN A 39 -5.10 14.88 -4.69
N LEU A 40 -5.03 13.55 -4.74
CA LEU A 40 -3.91 12.74 -4.27
C LEU A 40 -3.37 11.94 -5.47
N GLY A 41 -3.28 10.61 -5.38
CA GLY A 41 -2.70 9.81 -6.47
C GLY A 41 -3.55 9.75 -7.72
N ASN A 42 -4.89 9.81 -7.58
CA ASN A 42 -5.85 9.73 -8.69
C ASN A 42 -5.56 8.60 -9.70
N CYS A 43 -4.98 7.50 -9.23
CA CYS A 43 -4.48 6.41 -10.06
C CYS A 43 -5.64 5.76 -10.84
N LEU A 44 -6.83 5.73 -10.23
CA LEU A 44 -8.07 5.23 -10.84
C LEU A 44 -8.40 5.93 -12.17
N ALA A 45 -7.99 7.19 -12.35
CA ALA A 45 -8.32 7.96 -13.54
C ALA A 45 -7.66 7.39 -14.81
N CYS A 46 -6.62 6.57 -14.64
CA CYS A 46 -5.92 5.91 -15.73
C CYS A 46 -5.98 4.38 -15.65
N HIS A 47 -6.10 3.81 -14.45
CA HIS A 47 -5.92 2.38 -14.22
C HIS A 47 -7.17 1.71 -13.64
N ALA A 48 -7.62 0.66 -14.34
CA ALA A 48 -8.42 -0.40 -13.73
C ALA A 48 -7.55 -1.33 -12.87
N VAL A 49 -8.15 -1.98 -11.87
CA VAL A 49 -7.45 -2.92 -10.98
C VAL A 49 -8.12 -4.28 -11.03
N ASN A 50 -7.31 -5.34 -11.16
CA ASN A 50 -7.82 -6.69 -11.24
C ASN A 50 -8.43 -7.15 -9.90
N GLY A 51 -9.61 -7.78 -9.98
CA GLY A 51 -10.31 -8.32 -8.81
C GLY A 51 -10.78 -7.28 -7.80
N LYS A 52 -10.82 -5.99 -8.17
CA LYS A 52 -11.36 -4.91 -7.33
C LYS A 52 -12.42 -4.13 -8.12
N GLU A 53 -13.59 -4.00 -7.53
CA GLU A 53 -14.66 -3.17 -8.08
C GLU A 53 -14.36 -1.70 -7.74
N ILE A 54 -13.95 -0.94 -8.76
CA ILE A 54 -13.70 0.51 -8.66
C ILE A 54 -14.74 1.19 -9.56
N ASN A 55 -15.37 2.25 -9.07
CA ASN A 55 -16.37 2.99 -9.85
C ASN A 55 -15.69 3.83 -10.93
N GLY A 56 -15.94 3.50 -12.20
CA GLY A 56 -15.49 4.28 -13.37
C GLY A 56 -13.97 4.37 -13.52
N PRO A 57 -13.23 3.24 -13.54
CA PRO A 57 -11.79 3.28 -13.74
C PRO A 57 -11.48 3.72 -15.17
N GLY A 58 -10.39 4.48 -15.32
CA GLY A 58 -9.84 4.82 -16.62
C GLY A 58 -9.16 3.61 -17.29
N SER A 59 -8.89 3.78 -18.58
CA SER A 59 -8.24 2.78 -19.43
C SER A 59 -7.05 3.35 -20.21
N MET A 60 -6.55 4.53 -19.83
CA MET A 60 -5.37 5.11 -20.48
C MET A 60 -4.09 4.36 -20.10
N GLY A 61 -4.01 3.87 -18.86
CA GLY A 61 -2.94 3.00 -18.39
C GLY A 61 -3.31 1.52 -18.49
N PRO A 62 -2.34 0.61 -18.31
CA PRO A 62 -2.61 -0.82 -18.23
C PRO A 62 -3.54 -1.14 -17.07
N LYS A 63 -4.37 -2.18 -17.23
CA LYS A 63 -5.06 -2.81 -16.10
C LYS A 63 -4.01 -3.38 -15.15
N LEU A 64 -4.06 -2.98 -13.88
CA LEU A 64 -3.13 -3.43 -12.86
C LEU A 64 -3.53 -4.82 -12.37
N SER A 65 -2.64 -5.79 -12.58
CA SER A 65 -2.79 -7.21 -12.19
C SER A 65 -1.42 -7.79 -11.85
N GLY A 66 -1.37 -8.82 -11.00
CA GLY A 66 -0.14 -9.53 -10.65
C GLY A 66 0.84 -8.76 -9.76
N LEU A 67 0.47 -7.57 -9.26
CA LEU A 67 1.39 -6.70 -8.52
C LEU A 67 1.76 -7.26 -7.14
N THR A 68 0.95 -8.17 -6.58
CA THR A 68 1.29 -8.92 -5.36
C THR A 68 2.61 -9.69 -5.50
N TYR A 69 3.00 -10.08 -6.72
CA TYR A 69 4.21 -10.86 -7.00
C TYR A 69 5.43 -9.98 -7.27
N TRP A 70 5.25 -8.67 -7.41
CA TRP A 70 6.34 -7.74 -7.64
C TRP A 70 7.05 -7.43 -6.32
N ASP A 71 8.35 -7.13 -6.38
CA ASP A 71 9.08 -6.61 -5.23
C ASP A 71 8.59 -5.20 -4.89
N GLU A 72 8.56 -4.89 -3.59
CA GLU A 72 8.01 -3.61 -3.10
C GLU A 72 8.82 -2.41 -3.58
N GLN A 73 10.15 -2.56 -3.69
CA GLN A 73 11.02 -1.48 -4.15
C GLN A 73 10.74 -1.11 -5.60
N THR A 74 10.54 -2.09 -6.48
CA THR A 74 10.14 -1.85 -7.88
C THR A 74 8.80 -1.15 -7.98
N LEU A 75 7.82 -1.49 -7.13
CA LEU A 75 6.56 -0.76 -7.08
C LEU A 75 6.76 0.68 -6.59
N TYR A 76 7.53 0.85 -5.52
CA TYR A 76 7.87 2.17 -4.98
C TYR A 76 8.55 3.04 -6.03
N ASP A 77 9.61 2.54 -6.67
CA ASP A 77 10.39 3.27 -7.66
C ASP A 77 9.53 3.64 -8.88
N THR A 78 8.62 2.75 -9.29
CA THR A 78 7.68 3.04 -10.38
C THR A 78 6.74 4.19 -10.04
N VAL A 79 6.21 4.26 -8.82
CA VAL A 79 5.35 5.36 -8.38
C VAL A 79 6.16 6.64 -8.12
N PHE A 80 7.38 6.51 -7.60
CA PHE A 80 8.27 7.62 -7.27
C PHE A 80 8.79 8.33 -8.52
N ASP A 81 9.42 7.58 -9.43
CA ASP A 81 9.94 8.06 -10.70
C ASP A 81 9.96 6.95 -11.77
N ILE A 82 8.85 6.81 -12.48
CA ILE A 82 8.67 5.78 -13.51
C ILE A 82 9.72 5.82 -14.62
N TYR A 83 10.24 7.02 -14.97
CA TYR A 83 11.25 7.16 -16.01
C TYR A 83 12.53 6.41 -15.64
N SER A 84 13.06 6.67 -14.43
CA SER A 84 14.24 5.97 -13.91
C SER A 84 13.96 4.50 -13.61
N ALA A 85 12.79 4.18 -13.04
CA ALA A 85 12.45 2.80 -12.68
C ALA A 85 12.28 1.86 -13.88
N ARG A 86 11.88 2.40 -15.04
CA ARG A 86 11.58 1.60 -16.24
C ARG A 86 12.51 1.89 -17.43
N GLY A 87 13.44 2.83 -17.28
CA GLY A 87 14.32 3.24 -18.38
C GLY A 87 13.55 3.81 -19.58
N ILE A 88 12.37 4.41 -19.33
CA ILE A 88 11.51 4.97 -20.38
C ILE A 88 11.68 6.49 -20.44
N THR A 89 11.42 7.06 -21.62
CA THR A 89 11.49 8.51 -21.86
C THR A 89 10.14 9.15 -22.17
N ASN A 90 9.10 8.33 -22.38
CA ASN A 90 7.76 8.81 -22.70
C ASN A 90 6.70 7.99 -21.98
N THR A 91 5.93 8.64 -21.11
CA THR A 91 4.78 8.09 -20.41
C THR A 91 3.87 9.22 -19.94
N SER A 92 2.57 8.95 -19.82
CA SER A 92 1.61 9.87 -19.21
C SER A 92 1.48 9.70 -17.70
N MET A 93 2.05 8.63 -17.11
CA MET A 93 2.03 8.43 -15.67
C MET A 93 2.97 9.44 -14.99
N PRO A 94 2.48 10.28 -14.07
CA PRO A 94 3.33 11.24 -13.36
C PRO A 94 4.36 10.56 -12.45
N SER A 95 5.57 11.15 -12.34
CA SER A 95 6.54 10.79 -11.29
C SER A 95 6.12 11.43 -9.96
N PHE A 96 5.25 10.78 -9.21
CA PHE A 96 4.59 11.35 -8.03
C PHE A 96 5.55 11.74 -6.92
N GLY A 97 6.58 10.93 -6.68
CA GLY A 97 7.58 11.21 -5.65
C GLY A 97 8.58 12.28 -6.08
N LYS A 98 9.13 12.15 -7.29
CA LYS A 98 10.10 13.11 -7.83
C LYS A 98 9.54 14.52 -8.02
N SER A 99 8.25 14.63 -8.37
CA SER A 99 7.56 15.93 -8.45
C SER A 99 7.19 16.51 -7.09
N GLY A 100 7.32 15.74 -6.01
CA GLY A 100 6.88 16.12 -4.66
C GLY A 100 5.37 16.08 -4.45
N TRP A 101 4.60 15.49 -5.39
CA TRP A 101 3.14 15.41 -5.31
C TRP A 101 2.68 14.45 -4.20
N LEU A 102 3.37 13.34 -4.01
CA LEU A 102 3.16 12.43 -2.87
C LEU A 102 4.41 12.37 -2.00
N SER A 103 4.21 12.32 -0.68
CA SER A 103 5.28 12.04 0.28
C SER A 103 5.72 10.57 0.22
N ASP A 104 6.91 10.29 0.75
CA ASP A 104 7.42 8.91 0.93
C ASP A 104 6.40 8.00 1.64
N SER A 105 5.77 8.48 2.72
CA SER A 105 4.77 7.71 3.45
C SER A 105 3.50 7.44 2.63
N GLN A 106 3.07 8.39 1.80
CA GLN A 106 1.94 8.21 0.90
C GLN A 106 2.25 7.20 -0.20
N ILE A 107 3.46 7.22 -0.76
CA ILE A 107 3.88 6.25 -1.77
C ILE A 107 3.95 4.85 -1.15
N LYS A 108 4.51 4.70 0.05
CA LYS A 108 4.51 3.42 0.79
C LYS A 108 3.10 2.88 1.03
N ALA A 109 2.15 3.75 1.37
CA ALA A 109 0.75 3.36 1.51
C ALA A 109 0.16 2.86 0.18
N VAL A 110 0.40 3.57 -0.93
CA VAL A 110 -0.01 3.12 -2.27
C VAL A 110 0.61 1.77 -2.61
N VAL A 111 1.90 1.56 -2.37
CA VAL A 111 2.57 0.28 -2.59
C VAL A 111 1.93 -0.84 -1.79
N ALA A 112 1.61 -0.61 -0.50
CA ALA A 112 0.90 -1.59 0.32
C ALA A 112 -0.45 -2.00 -0.29
N TYR A 113 -1.21 -1.03 -0.81
CA TYR A 113 -2.44 -1.33 -1.55
C TYR A 113 -2.18 -2.11 -2.84
N LEU A 114 -1.20 -1.73 -3.65
CA LEU A 114 -0.83 -2.43 -4.89
C LEU A 114 -0.42 -3.89 -4.63
N LYS A 115 0.23 -4.18 -3.49
CA LYS A 115 0.59 -5.53 -3.08
C LYS A 115 -0.62 -6.44 -2.78
N THR A 116 -1.83 -5.89 -2.71
CA THR A 116 -3.08 -6.68 -2.61
C THR A 116 -3.67 -7.07 -3.97
N VAL A 117 -3.09 -6.61 -5.07
CA VAL A 117 -3.60 -6.83 -6.43
C VAL A 117 -3.00 -8.12 -7.03
N LYS A 118 -3.87 -9.09 -7.29
CA LYS A 118 -3.51 -10.41 -7.86
C LYS A 118 -3.39 -10.41 -9.37
#